data_AF-A0A972Y468-F1
#
_entry.id   AF-A0A972Y468-F1
#
_cell.length_a   1.000
_cell.length_b   1.000
_cell.length_c   1.000
_cell.angle_alpha   90.00
_cell.angle_beta   90.00
_cell.angle_gamma   90.00
#
_symmetry.space_group_name_H-M   'P 1'
#
loop_
_entity.id
_entity.type
_entity.pdbx_description
1 polymer ?
#
loop_
_entity_poly.entity_id
_entity_poly.type
_entity_poly.pdbx_seq_one_letter_code
_entity_poly.pdbx_strand_id
1 'polypeptide(L)'
;MNKICLALATLAVIACKNDVQKEPRPIDYAVFSGTITNGEDEVLKIRGGNGFEHEIEIDEAGKFADTIQLENGYYTFSIGRERSSLYLSQGDNLQLTMNTEEFDESIKYTGDGSVENNYLAQKAMMYETMNGKTEELYALAPEAFDQKTSQTKEAVTKALESLKEVDPNFVEGQKEDINYSYLNGLMNYPGWHEYFAKPETFTELPENF
;
A
#
# COMPACT_ATOMS: atom_id res chain seq x y z
N MET A 1 -44.59 80.97 -18.13
CA MET A 1 -43.90 80.04 -17.22
C MET A 1 -44.53 78.67 -17.41
N ASN A 2 -43.74 77.68 -17.83
CA ASN A 2 -43.84 76.26 -17.49
C ASN A 2 -42.72 75.54 -18.25
N LYS A 3 -41.67 75.14 -17.51
CA LYS A 3 -40.52 74.40 -18.03
C LYS A 3 -40.87 72.92 -17.97
N ILE A 4 -40.89 72.23 -19.11
CA ILE A 4 -40.98 70.78 -19.17
C ILE A 4 -39.56 70.24 -19.22
N CYS A 5 -39.09 69.68 -18.09
CA CYS A 5 -37.85 68.94 -18.01
C CYS A 5 -38.12 67.48 -18.40
N LEU A 6 -37.58 67.02 -19.53
CA LEU A 6 -37.50 65.59 -19.83
C LEU A 6 -36.40 64.96 -18.95
N ALA A 7 -36.79 64.10 -18.02
CA ALA A 7 -35.87 63.21 -17.31
C ALA A 7 -35.71 61.91 -18.11
N LEU A 8 -34.52 61.68 -18.66
CA LEU A 8 -34.10 60.42 -19.25
C LEU A 8 -33.88 59.40 -18.13
N ALA A 9 -34.74 58.38 -18.06
CA ALA A 9 -34.54 57.22 -17.21
C ALA A 9 -33.48 56.30 -17.86
N THR A 10 -32.27 56.31 -17.31
CA THR A 10 -31.23 55.32 -17.64
C THR A 10 -31.60 53.99 -16.96
N LEU A 11 -32.02 53.00 -17.75
CA LEU A 11 -32.08 51.60 -17.30
C LEU A 11 -30.65 51.12 -16.99
N ALA A 12 -30.37 50.90 -15.70
CA ALA A 12 -29.19 50.18 -15.27
C ALA A 12 -29.39 48.69 -15.60
N VAL A 13 -28.58 48.15 -16.52
CA VAL A 13 -28.51 46.71 -16.78
C VAL A 13 -27.69 46.09 -15.65
N ILE A 14 -28.37 45.50 -14.67
CA ILE A 14 -27.71 44.68 -13.64
C ILE A 14 -27.33 43.37 -14.33
N ALA A 15 -26.09 43.28 -14.79
CA ALA A 15 -25.48 42.02 -15.19
C ALA A 15 -25.20 41.22 -13.91
N CYS A 16 -26.09 40.27 -13.58
CA CYS A 16 -25.82 39.27 -12.56
C CYS A 16 -24.63 38.40 -13.03
N LYS A 17 -23.45 38.65 -12.46
CA LYS A 17 -22.38 37.65 -12.41
C LYS A 17 -22.85 36.55 -11.47
N ASN A 18 -23.42 35.49 -12.03
CA ASN A 18 -23.62 34.25 -11.29
C ASN A 18 -22.27 33.54 -11.19
N ASP A 19 -21.38 34.06 -10.34
CA ASP A 19 -20.24 33.29 -9.83
C ASP A 19 -20.83 32.30 -8.82
N VAL A 20 -21.38 31.20 -9.34
CA VAL A 20 -21.67 30.02 -8.54
C VAL A 20 -20.31 29.55 -8.04
N GLN A 21 -20.00 29.85 -6.77
CA GLN A 21 -18.90 29.21 -6.08
C GLN A 21 -19.18 27.71 -6.12
N LYS A 22 -18.52 27.01 -7.05
CA LYS A 22 -18.49 25.55 -7.03
C LYS A 22 -17.71 25.18 -5.77
N GLU A 23 -18.43 24.77 -4.73
CA GLU A 23 -17.84 24.06 -3.60
C GLU A 23 -16.81 23.04 -4.16
N PRO A 24 -15.58 22.98 -3.63
CA PRO A 24 -14.61 21.99 -4.07
C PRO A 24 -15.25 20.61 -4.01
N ARG A 25 -15.21 19.87 -5.12
CA ARG A 25 -15.67 18.47 -5.10
C ARG A 25 -14.85 17.72 -4.05
N PRO A 26 -15.46 16.83 -3.25
CA PRO A 26 -14.72 15.94 -2.36
C PRO A 26 -13.62 15.23 -3.16
N ILE A 27 -12.42 15.15 -2.58
CA ILE A 27 -11.32 14.40 -3.19
C ILE A 27 -11.59 12.93 -2.85
N ASP A 28 -11.91 12.15 -3.87
CA ASP A 28 -12.23 10.72 -3.80
C ASP A 28 -11.23 9.86 -4.58
N TYR A 29 -10.04 10.42 -4.84
CA TYR A 29 -9.00 9.82 -5.66
C TYR A 29 -7.61 10.00 -5.07
N ALA A 30 -6.67 9.16 -5.47
CA ALA A 30 -5.24 9.37 -5.32
C ALA A 30 -4.57 9.56 -6.69
N VAL A 31 -3.45 10.25 -6.72
CA VAL A 31 -2.54 10.28 -7.87
C VAL A 31 -1.39 9.31 -7.60
N PHE A 32 -1.24 8.32 -8.47
CA PHE A 32 -0.14 7.37 -8.38
C PHE A 32 0.70 7.45 -9.65
N SER A 33 2.00 7.64 -9.48
CA SER A 33 2.93 7.81 -10.59
C SER A 33 4.27 7.19 -10.27
N GLY A 34 5.16 7.10 -11.25
CA GLY A 34 6.48 6.54 -10.97
C GLY A 34 7.36 6.30 -12.17
N THR A 35 8.47 5.63 -11.90
CA THR A 35 9.43 5.17 -12.90
C THR A 35 9.83 3.73 -12.58
N ILE A 36 9.69 2.86 -13.56
CA ILE A 36 9.98 1.42 -13.50
C ILE A 36 11.06 1.15 -14.54
N THR A 37 12.20 0.66 -14.09
CA THR A 37 13.29 0.23 -14.99
C THR A 37 13.09 -1.24 -15.35
N ASN A 38 13.41 -1.63 -16.59
CA ASN A 38 13.24 -3.00 -17.12
C ASN A 38 11.79 -3.50 -17.12
N GLY A 39 10.81 -2.59 -17.10
CA GLY A 39 9.37 -2.88 -17.11
C GLY A 39 8.69 -2.45 -18.40
N GLU A 40 9.44 -2.31 -19.50
CA GLU A 40 8.89 -1.94 -20.80
C GLU A 40 7.84 -2.96 -21.26
N ASP A 41 6.76 -2.46 -21.88
CA ASP A 41 5.61 -3.24 -22.37
C ASP A 41 4.79 -4.01 -21.30
N GLU A 42 5.06 -3.78 -20.01
CA GLU A 42 4.27 -4.32 -18.91
C GLU A 42 3.10 -3.39 -18.53
N VAL A 43 2.09 -3.97 -17.87
CA VAL A 43 0.95 -3.24 -17.31
C VAL A 43 1.02 -3.32 -15.79
N LEU A 44 1.02 -2.15 -15.14
CA LEU A 44 0.88 -2.09 -13.70
C LEU A 44 -0.60 -2.30 -13.34
N LYS A 45 -0.89 -3.34 -12.57
CA LYS A 45 -2.25 -3.65 -12.12
C LYS A 45 -2.38 -3.44 -10.62
N ILE A 46 -3.36 -2.66 -10.20
CA ILE A 46 -3.72 -2.44 -8.80
C ILE A 46 -4.99 -3.22 -8.51
N ARG A 47 -4.97 -4.01 -7.44
CA ARG A 47 -6.14 -4.75 -6.94
C ARG A 47 -6.42 -4.38 -5.49
N GLY A 48 -7.68 -4.36 -5.11
CA GLY A 48 -8.13 -4.05 -3.76
C GLY A 48 -9.30 -4.90 -3.30
N GLY A 49 -9.88 -4.53 -2.16
CA GLY A 49 -11.11 -5.14 -1.66
C GLY A 49 -12.29 -4.96 -2.62
N ASN A 50 -13.35 -5.75 -2.41
CA ASN A 50 -14.63 -5.63 -3.14
C ASN A 50 -14.52 -5.73 -4.67
N GLY A 51 -13.50 -6.41 -5.19
CA GLY A 51 -13.28 -6.57 -6.63
C GLY A 51 -12.74 -5.32 -7.33
N PHE A 52 -12.15 -4.38 -6.59
CA PHE A 52 -11.44 -3.24 -7.17
C PHE A 52 -10.26 -3.72 -8.02
N GLU A 53 -10.22 -3.27 -9.27
CA GLU A 53 -9.11 -3.45 -10.19
C GLU A 53 -8.88 -2.16 -10.99
N HIS A 54 -7.62 -1.77 -11.17
CA HIS A 54 -7.20 -0.63 -11.98
C HIS A 54 -5.92 -0.99 -12.73
N GLU A 55 -5.82 -0.64 -14.02
CA GLU A 55 -4.65 -0.91 -14.84
C GLU A 55 -4.03 0.40 -15.32
N ILE A 56 -2.71 0.51 -15.26
CA ILE A 56 -1.94 1.68 -15.69
C ILE A 56 -0.90 1.22 -16.70
N GLU A 57 -0.94 1.82 -17.89
CA GLU A 57 0.08 1.61 -18.91
C GLU A 57 1.40 2.26 -18.50
N ILE A 58 2.50 1.55 -18.71
CA ILE A 58 3.86 2.06 -18.54
C ILE A 58 4.36 2.49 -19.91
N ASP A 59 4.86 3.71 -20.03
CA ASP A 59 5.38 4.23 -21.30
C ASP A 59 6.75 3.61 -21.66
N GLU A 60 7.20 3.83 -22.90
CA GLU A 60 8.49 3.33 -23.41
C GLU A 60 9.71 3.85 -22.60
N ALA A 61 9.56 4.89 -21.79
CA ALA A 61 10.59 5.43 -20.91
C ALA A 61 10.46 4.88 -19.47
N GLY A 62 9.61 3.88 -19.25
CA GLY A 62 9.35 3.26 -17.96
C GLY A 62 8.51 4.10 -17.03
N LYS A 63 7.83 5.16 -17.49
CA LYS A 63 7.07 6.08 -16.64
C LYS A 63 5.59 5.76 -16.70
N PHE A 64 4.92 6.01 -15.58
CA PHE A 64 3.47 5.93 -15.49
C PHE A 64 2.94 7.05 -14.59
N ALA A 65 1.69 7.45 -14.81
CA ALA A 65 0.97 8.35 -13.94
C ALA A 65 -0.53 8.20 -14.19
N ASP A 66 -1.32 8.03 -13.13
CA ASP A 66 -2.77 7.98 -13.22
C ASP A 66 -3.45 8.56 -11.98
N THR A 67 -4.73 8.90 -12.13
CA THR A 67 -5.63 9.35 -11.07
C THR A 67 -6.64 8.25 -10.79
N ILE A 68 -6.58 7.68 -9.60
CA ILE A 68 -7.29 6.45 -9.24
C ILE A 68 -8.39 6.82 -8.24
N GLN A 69 -9.65 6.67 -8.63
CA GLN A 69 -10.78 6.77 -7.69
C GLN A 69 -10.81 5.53 -6.80
N LEU A 70 -10.76 5.72 -5.48
CA LEU A 70 -10.55 4.63 -4.53
C LEU A 70 -11.08 4.95 -3.14
N GLU A 71 -11.22 3.92 -2.32
CA GLU A 71 -11.43 4.05 -0.88
C GLU A 71 -10.09 3.98 -0.15
N ASN A 72 -9.96 4.63 1.01
CA ASN A 72 -8.71 4.56 1.77
C ASN A 72 -8.45 3.11 2.22
N GLY A 73 -7.23 2.61 2.02
CA GLY A 73 -6.85 1.31 2.54
C GLY A 73 -5.75 0.59 1.78
N TYR A 74 -5.74 -0.74 1.98
CA TYR A 74 -4.75 -1.63 1.41
C TYR A 74 -5.14 -2.12 0.01
N TYR A 75 -4.14 -2.10 -0.85
CA TYR A 75 -4.16 -2.58 -2.22
C TYR A 75 -2.94 -3.46 -2.46
N THR A 76 -2.89 -4.08 -3.63
CA THR A 76 -1.72 -4.77 -4.15
C THR A 76 -1.50 -4.27 -5.56
N PHE A 77 -0.30 -3.76 -5.84
CA PHE A 77 0.09 -3.57 -7.24
C PHE A 77 0.89 -4.78 -7.71
N SER A 78 0.83 -5.06 -9.01
CA SER A 78 1.54 -6.15 -9.65
C SER A 78 2.02 -5.77 -11.04
N ILE A 79 3.17 -6.31 -11.41
CA ILE A 79 3.81 -6.21 -12.73
C ILE A 79 4.24 -7.63 -13.10
N GLY A 80 3.76 -8.15 -14.22
CA GLY A 80 3.93 -9.55 -14.57
C GLY A 80 3.45 -10.51 -13.46
N ARG A 81 4.39 -11.23 -12.84
CA ARG A 81 4.12 -12.20 -11.75
C ARG A 81 4.44 -11.64 -10.36
N GLU A 82 5.16 -10.55 -10.30
CA GLU A 82 5.60 -9.93 -9.06
C GLU A 82 4.52 -8.99 -8.52
N ARG A 83 4.45 -8.88 -7.19
CA ARG A 83 3.41 -8.12 -6.50
C ARG A 83 3.93 -7.55 -5.21
N SER A 84 3.47 -6.36 -4.85
CA SER A 84 3.80 -5.75 -3.57
C SER A 84 2.58 -5.02 -2.99
N SER A 85 2.55 -4.95 -1.67
CA SER A 85 1.49 -4.29 -0.92
C SER A 85 1.57 -2.78 -1.12
N LEU A 86 0.41 -2.14 -1.20
CA LEU A 86 0.25 -0.71 -1.39
C LEU A 86 -0.79 -0.20 -0.39
N TYR A 87 -0.59 1.00 0.16
CA TYR A 87 -1.58 1.71 0.95
C TYR A 87 -1.86 3.05 0.27
N LEU A 88 -3.12 3.30 -0.08
CA LEU A 88 -3.53 4.54 -0.74
C LEU A 88 -4.65 5.19 0.05
N SER A 89 -4.54 6.50 0.21
CA SER A 89 -5.58 7.37 0.76
C SER A 89 -6.02 8.39 -0.29
N GLN A 90 -7.29 8.77 -0.22
CA GLN A 90 -7.86 9.86 -1.00
C GLN A 90 -7.07 11.15 -0.72
N GLY A 91 -6.59 11.78 -1.79
CA GLY A 91 -5.74 12.97 -1.74
C GLY A 91 -4.24 12.68 -1.84
N ASP A 92 -3.81 11.42 -1.74
CA ASP A 92 -2.39 11.09 -1.89
C ASP A 92 -1.87 11.46 -3.27
N ASN A 93 -0.68 12.05 -3.31
CA ASN A 93 0.17 12.07 -4.49
C ASN A 93 1.42 11.22 -4.21
N LEU A 94 1.35 9.93 -4.55
CA LEU A 94 2.38 8.93 -4.28
C LEU A 94 3.21 8.66 -5.54
N GLN A 95 4.54 8.63 -5.39
CA GLN A 95 5.46 8.27 -6.47
C GLN A 95 6.24 7.00 -6.14
N LEU A 96 6.33 6.06 -7.08
CA LEU A 96 7.11 4.83 -7.02
C LEU A 96 8.37 4.93 -7.89
N THR A 97 9.49 4.41 -7.42
CA THR A 97 10.63 4.03 -8.24
C THR A 97 10.99 2.58 -7.96
N MET A 98 11.24 1.79 -9.01
CA MET A 98 11.67 0.40 -8.89
C MET A 98 12.39 -0.11 -10.14
N ASN A 99 13.03 -1.27 -10.02
CA ASN A 99 13.63 -2.09 -11.06
C ASN A 99 12.97 -3.47 -11.01
N THR A 100 12.39 -3.94 -12.10
CA THR A 100 11.71 -5.25 -12.13
C THR A 100 12.66 -6.44 -11.94
N GLU A 101 13.97 -6.28 -12.20
CA GLU A 101 14.99 -7.30 -11.96
C GLU A 101 15.36 -7.44 -10.47
N GLU A 102 15.07 -6.43 -9.67
CA GLU A 102 15.34 -6.33 -8.22
C GLU A 102 14.03 -5.91 -7.52
N PHE A 103 12.92 -6.59 -7.84
CA PHE A 103 11.57 -6.09 -7.61
C PHE A 103 11.36 -5.62 -6.16
N ASP A 104 11.48 -6.53 -5.20
CA ASP A 104 11.23 -6.21 -3.78
C ASP A 104 12.34 -5.31 -3.21
N GLU A 105 13.58 -5.46 -3.66
CA GLU A 105 14.73 -4.72 -3.11
C GLU A 105 14.83 -3.27 -3.58
N SER A 106 14.25 -2.95 -4.74
CA SER A 106 14.37 -1.65 -5.39
C SER A 106 13.19 -0.72 -5.18
N ILE A 107 12.07 -1.22 -4.64
CA ILE A 107 10.88 -0.41 -4.37
C ILE A 107 11.21 0.74 -3.43
N LYS A 108 10.90 1.96 -3.90
CA LYS A 108 11.02 3.17 -3.11
C LYS A 108 9.87 4.12 -3.43
N TYR A 109 9.28 4.66 -2.38
CA TYR A 109 8.20 5.64 -2.48
C TYR A 109 8.63 7.04 -2.04
N THR A 110 8.06 8.05 -2.69
CA THR A 110 8.13 9.47 -2.29
C THR A 110 6.76 10.12 -2.41
N GLY A 111 6.60 11.32 -1.84
CA GLY A 111 5.33 12.04 -1.84
C GLY A 111 4.43 11.66 -0.66
N ASP A 112 3.14 11.91 -0.80
CA ASP A 112 2.14 11.58 0.22
C ASP A 112 1.98 10.06 0.33
N GLY A 113 1.70 9.55 1.53
CA GLY A 113 1.61 8.10 1.79
C GLY A 113 2.95 7.34 1.68
N SER A 114 4.07 8.03 1.43
CA SER A 114 5.36 7.35 1.23
C SER A 114 5.92 6.71 2.50
N VAL A 115 5.55 7.19 3.69
CA VAL A 115 5.99 6.60 4.97
C VAL A 115 5.38 5.20 5.12
N GLU A 116 4.08 5.07 4.92
CA GLU A 116 3.31 3.83 4.95
C GLU A 116 3.85 2.83 3.93
N ASN A 117 3.99 3.27 2.68
CA ASN A 117 4.37 2.39 1.58
C ASN A 117 5.84 1.94 1.65
N ASN A 118 6.75 2.80 2.11
CA ASN A 118 8.13 2.39 2.38
C ASN A 118 8.23 1.43 3.56
N TYR A 119 7.37 1.56 4.58
CA TYR A 119 7.27 0.57 5.65
C TYR A 119 6.79 -0.79 5.11
N LEU A 120 5.79 -0.82 4.24
CA LEU A 120 5.31 -2.08 3.63
C LEU A 120 6.42 -2.80 2.85
N ALA A 121 7.19 -2.07 2.04
CA ALA A 121 8.35 -2.61 1.32
C ALA A 121 9.43 -3.12 2.29
N GLN A 122 9.77 -2.33 3.31
CA GLN A 122 10.73 -2.75 4.34
C GLN A 122 10.26 -4.01 5.09
N LYS A 123 8.97 -4.08 5.45
CA LYS A 123 8.39 -5.22 6.15
C LYS A 123 8.52 -6.51 5.33
N ALA A 124 8.25 -6.45 4.02
CA ALA A 124 8.43 -7.59 3.12
C ALA A 124 9.89 -8.09 3.13
N MET A 125 10.85 -7.17 2.96
CA MET A 125 12.29 -7.49 3.02
C MET A 125 12.71 -8.07 4.37
N MET A 126 12.16 -7.57 5.48
CA MET A 126 12.44 -8.09 6.82
C MET A 126 11.92 -9.53 6.97
N TYR A 127 10.71 -9.83 6.48
CA TYR A 127 10.22 -11.20 6.48
C TYR A 127 11.10 -12.12 5.63
N GLU A 128 11.45 -11.71 4.41
CA GLU A 128 12.30 -12.50 3.54
C GLU A 128 13.67 -12.79 4.16
N THR A 129 14.35 -11.74 4.64
CA THR A 129 15.72 -11.85 5.16
C THR A 129 15.79 -12.52 6.53
N MET A 130 14.83 -12.25 7.43
CA MET A 130 14.84 -12.78 8.79
C MET A 130 14.26 -14.18 8.85
N ASN A 131 13.15 -14.48 8.17
CA ASN A 131 12.59 -15.83 8.17
C ASN A 131 13.30 -16.76 7.18
N GLY A 132 13.84 -16.21 6.09
CA GLY A 132 14.43 -16.98 5.01
C GLY A 132 13.37 -17.70 4.19
N LYS A 133 13.80 -18.73 3.45
CA LYS A 133 12.88 -19.53 2.64
C LYS A 133 11.89 -20.28 3.52
N THR A 134 10.66 -20.40 3.04
CA THR A 134 9.59 -21.15 3.70
C THR A 134 9.99 -22.58 4.05
N GLU A 135 10.63 -23.31 3.13
CA GLU A 135 11.06 -24.69 3.36
C GLU A 135 12.04 -24.80 4.54
N GLU A 136 12.99 -23.86 4.62
CA GLU A 136 14.04 -23.84 5.64
C GLU A 136 13.46 -23.43 6.99
N LEU A 137 12.54 -22.45 7.00
CA LEU A 137 11.87 -21.97 8.20
C LEU A 137 11.04 -23.08 8.86
N TYR A 138 10.16 -23.73 8.09
CA TYR A 138 9.24 -24.74 8.64
C TYR A 138 9.93 -26.09 8.90
N ALA A 139 11.11 -26.34 8.34
CA ALA A 139 11.92 -27.50 8.69
C ALA A 139 12.62 -27.37 10.07
N LEU A 140 12.64 -26.18 10.67
CA LEU A 140 13.20 -25.96 12.01
C LEU A 140 12.44 -26.75 13.07
N ALA A 141 13.12 -27.08 14.18
CA ALA A 141 12.46 -27.59 15.38
C ALA A 141 11.53 -26.53 16.00
N PRO A 142 10.50 -26.92 16.79
CA PRO A 142 9.45 -26.01 17.26
C PRO A 142 9.98 -24.76 17.96
N GLU A 143 10.95 -24.92 18.86
CA GLU A 143 11.53 -23.81 19.63
C GLU A 143 12.32 -22.85 18.73
N ALA A 144 13.03 -23.39 17.73
CA ALA A 144 13.79 -22.57 16.79
C ALA A 144 12.86 -21.82 15.82
N PHE A 145 11.76 -22.45 15.40
CA PHE A 145 10.72 -21.80 14.60
C PHE A 145 10.05 -20.65 15.38
N ASP A 146 9.59 -20.92 16.61
CA ASP A 146 8.94 -19.91 17.43
C ASP A 146 9.89 -18.75 17.75
N GLN A 147 11.13 -19.04 18.13
CA GLN A 147 12.14 -18.01 18.37
C GLN A 147 12.35 -17.12 17.14
N LYS A 148 12.52 -17.73 15.96
CA LYS A 148 12.81 -17.00 14.72
C LYS A 148 11.63 -16.14 14.29
N THR A 149 10.41 -16.69 14.31
CA THR A 149 9.19 -15.96 13.94
C THR A 149 8.83 -14.86 14.95
N SER A 150 9.05 -15.09 16.25
CA SER A 150 8.89 -14.09 17.30
C SER A 150 9.87 -12.92 17.14
N GLN A 151 11.14 -13.20 16.83
CA GLN A 151 12.14 -12.16 16.56
C GLN A 151 11.77 -11.32 15.34
N THR A 152 11.29 -11.94 14.26
CA THR A 152 10.80 -11.23 13.09
C THR A 152 9.61 -10.35 13.45
N LYS A 153 8.63 -10.88 14.19
CA LYS A 153 7.46 -10.13 14.70
C LYS A 153 7.88 -8.89 15.50
N GLU A 154 8.80 -9.03 16.45
CA GLU A 154 9.31 -7.91 17.24
C GLU A 154 10.02 -6.87 16.37
N ALA A 155 10.84 -7.31 15.43
CA ALA A 155 11.58 -6.40 14.56
C ALA A 155 10.64 -5.57 13.67
N VAL A 156 9.65 -6.21 13.02
CA VAL A 156 8.68 -5.49 12.16
C VAL A 156 7.76 -4.58 12.97
N THR A 157 7.42 -4.97 14.21
CA THR A 157 6.65 -4.13 15.15
C THR A 157 7.44 -2.90 15.54
N LYS A 158 8.73 -3.07 15.89
CA LYS A 158 9.61 -1.96 16.25
C LYS A 158 9.81 -0.99 15.09
N ALA A 159 9.91 -1.50 13.86
CA ALA A 159 9.98 -0.65 12.66
C ALA A 159 8.69 0.18 12.51
N LEU A 160 7.50 -0.42 12.70
CA LEU A 160 6.21 0.28 12.66
C LEU A 160 6.11 1.38 13.73
N GLU A 161 6.52 1.08 14.95
CA GLU A 161 6.48 2.01 16.08
C GLU A 161 7.46 3.19 15.93
N SER A 162 8.45 3.06 15.04
CA SER A 162 9.41 4.12 14.75
C SER A 162 8.92 5.15 13.73
N LEU A 163 7.82 4.85 13.02
CA LEU A 163 7.24 5.74 12.02
C LEU A 163 6.72 7.02 12.66
N LYS A 164 6.75 8.11 11.88
CA LYS A 164 6.24 9.43 12.26
C LYS A 164 5.36 9.92 11.13
N GLU A 165 4.37 10.74 11.46
CA GLU A 165 3.48 11.35 10.46
C GLU A 165 2.79 10.29 9.58
N VAL A 166 2.26 9.25 10.23
CA VAL A 166 1.63 8.08 9.61
C VAL A 166 0.13 8.05 9.96
N ASP A 167 -0.70 7.54 9.05
CA ASP A 167 -2.12 7.33 9.29
C ASP A 167 -2.35 6.39 10.50
N PRO A 168 -3.11 6.80 11.54
CA PRO A 168 -3.44 5.94 12.67
C PRO A 168 -4.13 4.63 12.26
N ASN A 169 -4.97 4.65 11.23
CA ASN A 169 -5.65 3.45 10.73
C ASN A 169 -4.65 2.47 10.09
N PHE A 170 -3.62 3.01 9.42
CA PHE A 170 -2.52 2.19 8.92
C PHE A 170 -1.79 1.51 10.08
N VAL A 171 -1.43 2.25 11.12
CA VAL A 171 -0.72 1.69 12.30
C VAL A 171 -1.53 0.60 12.98
N GLU A 172 -2.83 0.83 13.19
CA GLU A 172 -3.72 -0.17 13.78
C GLU A 172 -3.81 -1.42 12.89
N GLY A 173 -4.07 -1.25 11.60
CA GLY A 173 -4.14 -2.35 10.65
C GLY A 173 -2.83 -3.14 10.55
N GLN A 174 -1.67 -2.48 10.60
CA GLN A 174 -0.38 -3.16 10.59
C GLN A 174 -0.12 -3.93 11.89
N LYS A 175 -0.54 -3.44 13.06
CA LYS A 175 -0.43 -4.21 14.31
C LYS A 175 -1.25 -5.50 14.25
N GLU A 176 -2.46 -5.42 13.70
CA GLU A 176 -3.31 -6.59 13.50
C GLU A 176 -2.69 -7.56 12.48
N ASP A 177 -2.21 -7.07 11.34
CA ASP A 177 -1.57 -7.86 10.30
C ASP A 177 -0.32 -8.60 10.80
N ILE A 178 0.55 -7.93 11.56
CA ILE A 178 1.74 -8.54 12.15
C ILE A 178 1.34 -9.65 13.13
N ASN A 179 0.35 -9.41 13.98
CA ASN A 179 -0.10 -10.40 14.94
C ASN A 179 -0.78 -11.59 14.25
N TYR A 180 -1.62 -11.32 13.26
CA TYR A 180 -2.27 -12.35 12.45
C TYR A 180 -1.23 -13.21 11.72
N SER A 181 -0.24 -12.59 11.08
CA SER A 181 0.83 -13.30 10.37
C SER A 181 1.60 -14.26 11.28
N TYR A 182 1.95 -13.81 12.49
CA TYR A 182 2.63 -14.64 13.50
C TYR A 182 1.75 -15.83 13.94
N LEU A 183 0.50 -15.58 14.32
CA LEU A 183 -0.43 -16.62 14.78
C LEU A 183 -0.75 -17.62 13.66
N ASN A 184 -0.90 -17.14 12.42
CA ASN A 184 -1.11 -17.99 11.27
C ASN A 184 0.12 -18.87 10.99
N GLY A 185 1.33 -18.35 11.20
CA GLY A 185 2.56 -19.15 11.14
C GLY A 185 2.57 -20.30 12.15
N LEU A 186 2.28 -20.01 13.42
CA LEU A 186 2.18 -21.01 14.49
C LEU A 186 1.10 -22.07 14.18
N MET A 187 -0.10 -21.63 13.79
CA MET A 187 -1.22 -22.52 13.49
C MET A 187 -0.90 -23.50 12.35
N ASN A 188 -0.18 -23.05 11.33
CA ASN A 188 0.16 -23.88 10.18
C ASN A 188 1.46 -24.68 10.37
N TYR A 189 2.29 -24.33 11.36
CA TYR A 189 3.59 -24.96 11.59
C TYR A 189 3.54 -26.49 11.64
N PRO A 190 2.64 -27.16 12.38
CA PRO A 190 2.67 -28.61 12.48
C PRO A 190 2.56 -29.31 11.13
N GLY A 191 1.66 -28.84 10.26
CA GLY A 191 1.46 -29.42 8.93
C GLY A 191 2.62 -29.16 7.97
N TRP A 192 3.16 -27.94 7.94
CA TRP A 192 4.31 -27.62 7.09
C TRP A 192 5.60 -28.26 7.60
N HIS A 193 5.77 -28.37 8.92
CA HIS A 193 6.90 -29.05 9.53
C HIS A 193 6.92 -30.53 9.14
N GLU A 194 5.80 -31.24 9.26
CA GLU A 194 5.68 -32.62 8.81
C GLU A 194 6.06 -32.76 7.32
N TYR A 195 5.57 -31.85 6.48
CA TYR A 195 5.82 -31.86 5.04
C TYR A 195 7.31 -31.62 4.68
N PHE A 196 7.94 -30.61 5.29
CA PHE A 196 9.30 -30.19 4.94
C PHE A 196 10.40 -30.92 5.71
N ALA A 197 10.22 -31.14 7.02
CA ALA A 197 11.23 -31.81 7.85
C ALA A 197 11.24 -33.33 7.66
N LYS A 198 10.09 -33.92 7.24
CA LYS A 198 9.91 -35.37 7.07
C LYS A 198 10.47 -36.18 8.25
N PRO A 199 10.06 -35.88 9.48
CA PRO A 199 10.67 -36.49 10.65
C PRO A 199 10.34 -38.00 10.71
N GLU A 200 11.27 -38.82 11.19
CA GLU A 200 11.06 -40.27 11.33
C GLU A 200 10.07 -40.62 12.46
N THR A 201 9.86 -39.69 13.39
CA THR A 201 8.94 -39.81 14.53
C THR A 201 8.12 -38.55 14.69
N PHE A 202 6.98 -38.65 15.38
CA PHE A 202 6.15 -37.50 15.72
C PHE A 202 6.96 -36.46 16.54
N THR A 203 6.89 -35.20 16.14
CA THR A 203 7.49 -34.07 16.86
C THR A 203 6.48 -33.56 17.89
N GLU A 204 6.80 -33.69 19.18
CA GLU A 204 5.98 -33.08 20.25
C GLU A 204 6.12 -31.55 20.20
N LEU A 205 5.00 -30.85 20.36
CA LEU A 205 4.97 -29.39 20.44
C LEU A 205 5.10 -28.94 21.91
N PRO A 206 5.74 -27.79 22.19
CA PRO A 206 5.78 -27.20 23.52
C PRO A 206 4.38 -27.00 24.14
N GLU A 207 4.27 -27.09 25.47
CA GLU A 207 2.98 -26.99 26.22
C GLU A 207 2.17 -25.71 25.97
N ASN A 208 2.77 -24.66 25.39
CA ASN A 208 2.10 -23.39 25.06
C ASN A 208 2.34 -22.95 23.60
N PHE A 209 2.54 -23.91 22.70
CA PHE A 209 2.73 -23.66 21.27
C PHE A 209 1.41 -23.30 20.57
#